data_AF-A0A959GW53-F1
#
_entry.id   AF-A0A959GW53-F1
#
_cell.length_a   1.000
_cell.length_b   1.000
_cell.length_c   1.000
_cell.angle_alpha   90.00
_cell.angle_beta   90.00
_cell.angle_gamma   90.00
#
_symmetry.space_group_name_H-M   'P 1'
#
loop_
_entity.id
_entity.type
_entity.pdbx_description
1 polymer ?
#
loop_
_entity_poly.entity_id
_entity_poly.type
_entity_poly.pdbx_seq_one_letter_code
_entity_poly.pdbx_strand_id
1 'polypeptide(L)'
;MLDAIQDPRIQQVITLPEAQNEDWKKDLERLKAGDVTLDRKTAGENSIQAVQRLLIFLGYSTASRGGFLIDGDFGRGTNRGVAQFQMEHGLNPAITRKILCYDCTWSNAHHRITTIPDTLLDIPTLEKMLAVAQENIENKHLSCGDFDEAIFQLNSIHRRSFFTCKEIAGRYMEAVEKAVKRLKDEKGFTVNPIWLLTIMKQETAGVIRPRFEQHYLSRLNAADGQEAFDELRYRSMSFGLGQIMGENFQKAGAPSARSMFISPVDEQVFYIGCFLTASPATRAIAAKANPTSSDFRTVARSYNGPAYEAHRYHESIEGWHREFRSFL
;
A
#
# COMPACT_ATOMS: atom_id res chain seq x y z
N MET A 1 -26.48 -7.48 13.89
CA MET A 1 -25.19 -7.59 14.62
C MET A 1 -24.24 -8.35 13.72
N LEU A 2 -23.19 -7.69 13.22
CA LEU A 2 -22.24 -8.23 12.23
C LEU A 2 -22.83 -8.83 10.94
N ASP A 3 -24.05 -8.46 10.53
CA ASP A 3 -24.71 -9.01 9.32
C ASP A 3 -23.92 -8.72 8.04
N ALA A 4 -23.21 -7.59 8.01
CA ALA A 4 -22.29 -7.20 6.94
C ALA A 4 -21.21 -8.25 6.65
N ILE A 5 -20.88 -9.11 7.62
CA ILE A 5 -19.90 -10.18 7.38
C ILE A 5 -20.40 -11.19 6.36
N GLN A 6 -21.71 -11.34 6.17
CA GLN A 6 -22.29 -12.28 5.19
C GLN A 6 -22.32 -11.69 3.77
N ASP A 7 -21.94 -10.43 3.57
CA ASP A 7 -21.85 -9.83 2.23
C ASP A 7 -20.85 -10.62 1.38
N PRO A 8 -21.22 -11.09 0.18
CA PRO A 8 -20.34 -11.90 -0.68
C PRO A 8 -19.02 -11.21 -1.03
N ARG A 9 -18.99 -9.87 -1.09
CA ARG A 9 -17.79 -9.08 -1.37
C ARG A 9 -16.87 -9.06 -0.14
N ILE A 10 -17.45 -8.93 1.05
CA ILE A 10 -16.71 -9.03 2.31
C ILE A 10 -16.14 -10.44 2.49
N GLN A 11 -16.89 -11.48 2.13
CA GLN A 11 -16.40 -12.86 2.15
C GLN A 11 -15.16 -13.05 1.27
N GLN A 12 -15.08 -12.40 0.10
CA GLN A 12 -13.87 -12.41 -0.73
C GLN A 12 -12.68 -11.70 -0.08
N VAL A 13 -12.94 -10.65 0.71
CA VAL A 13 -11.89 -9.94 1.46
C VAL A 13 -11.34 -10.83 2.58
N ILE A 14 -12.19 -11.41 3.43
CA ILE A 14 -11.73 -12.07 4.66
C ILE A 14 -11.33 -13.54 4.47
N THR A 15 -11.81 -14.19 3.41
CA THR A 15 -11.49 -15.60 3.12
C THR A 15 -10.20 -15.70 2.30
N LEU A 16 -9.34 -16.65 2.68
CA LEU A 16 -8.09 -16.91 1.97
C LEU A 16 -8.39 -17.67 0.67
N PRO A 17 -7.69 -17.39 -0.44
CA PRO A 17 -7.97 -18.05 -1.72
C PRO A 17 -7.81 -19.58 -1.70
N GLU A 18 -6.92 -20.10 -0.86
CA GLU A 18 -6.61 -21.52 -0.72
C GLU A 18 -7.42 -22.20 0.40
N ALA A 19 -8.05 -21.42 1.30
CA ALA A 19 -8.82 -21.97 2.41
C ALA A 19 -10.27 -22.18 1.97
N GLN A 20 -10.66 -23.44 1.82
CA GLN A 20 -12.07 -23.81 1.63
C GLN A 20 -12.88 -23.77 2.94
N ASN A 21 -12.20 -23.71 4.10
CA ASN A 21 -12.85 -23.77 5.40
C ASN A 21 -12.92 -22.40 6.08
N GLU A 22 -14.11 -22.09 6.55
CA GLU A 22 -14.45 -20.88 7.31
C GLU A 22 -14.11 -21.05 8.80
N ASP A 23 -12.90 -21.56 9.10
CA ASP A 23 -12.50 -21.90 10.48
C ASP A 23 -12.54 -20.69 11.42
N TRP A 24 -12.37 -19.49 10.87
CA TRP A 24 -12.51 -18.22 11.59
C TRP A 24 -13.92 -18.03 12.19
N LYS A 25 -14.95 -18.72 11.70
CA LYS A 25 -16.31 -18.64 12.24
C LYS A 25 -16.40 -19.10 13.69
N LYS A 26 -15.57 -20.06 14.12
CA LYS A 26 -15.58 -20.54 15.52
C LYS A 26 -15.15 -19.44 16.48
N ASP A 27 -14.08 -18.73 16.16
CA ASP A 27 -13.62 -17.59 16.96
C ASP A 27 -14.58 -16.40 16.86
N LEU A 28 -15.24 -16.20 15.71
CA LEU A 28 -16.31 -15.21 15.60
C LEU A 28 -17.45 -15.50 16.59
N GLU A 29 -17.93 -16.74 16.68
CA GLU A 29 -19.01 -17.08 17.60
C GLU A 29 -18.58 -16.92 19.07
N ARG A 30 -17.33 -17.23 19.40
CA ARG A 30 -16.74 -16.94 20.72
C ARG A 30 -16.71 -15.44 21.00
N LEU A 31 -16.30 -14.62 20.03
CA LEU A 31 -16.29 -13.16 20.15
C LEU A 31 -17.72 -12.61 20.38
N LYS A 32 -18.71 -13.10 19.63
CA LYS A 32 -20.13 -12.73 19.81
C LYS A 32 -20.67 -13.11 21.18
N ALA A 33 -20.21 -14.23 21.73
CA ALA A 33 -20.55 -14.67 23.08
C ALA A 33 -19.83 -13.87 24.19
N GLY A 34 -18.94 -12.93 23.84
CA GLY A 34 -18.19 -12.13 24.79
C GLY A 34 -17.07 -12.92 25.49
N ASP A 35 -16.50 -13.92 24.82
CA ASP A 35 -15.40 -14.72 25.37
C ASP A 35 -14.15 -13.86 25.60
N VAL A 36 -13.94 -13.44 26.84
CA VAL A 36 -12.78 -12.64 27.27
C VAL A 36 -11.45 -13.39 27.21
N THR A 37 -11.49 -14.71 27.00
CA THR A 37 -10.27 -15.51 26.81
C THR A 37 -9.80 -15.53 25.36
N LEU A 38 -10.65 -15.09 24.40
CA LEU A 38 -10.26 -14.92 23.01
C LEU A 38 -9.41 -13.65 22.87
N ASP A 39 -8.12 -13.86 22.72
CA ASP A 39 -7.12 -12.80 22.56
C ASP A 39 -6.20 -13.12 21.38
N ARG A 40 -5.23 -12.24 21.12
CA ARG A 40 -4.27 -12.41 20.03
C ARG A 40 -3.38 -13.65 20.13
N LYS A 41 -3.34 -14.34 21.28
CA LYS A 41 -2.52 -15.55 21.51
C LYS A 41 -3.36 -16.83 21.38
N THR A 42 -4.66 -16.73 21.59
CA THR A 42 -5.60 -17.87 21.64
C THR A 42 -6.53 -17.92 20.43
N ALA A 43 -6.65 -16.83 19.67
CA ALA A 43 -7.31 -16.82 18.37
C ALA A 43 -6.56 -17.70 17.37
N GLY A 44 -7.31 -18.42 16.53
CA GLY A 44 -6.76 -19.24 15.47
C GLY A 44 -6.05 -18.40 14.40
N GLU A 45 -5.03 -18.98 13.78
CA GLU A 45 -4.24 -18.33 12.73
C GLU A 45 -5.12 -17.79 11.59
N ASN A 46 -6.09 -18.58 11.11
CA ASN A 46 -7.03 -18.18 10.06
C ASN A 46 -7.90 -16.98 10.48
N SER A 47 -8.30 -16.90 11.75
CA SER A 47 -9.05 -15.75 12.29
C SER A 47 -8.21 -14.49 12.25
N ILE A 48 -6.93 -14.59 12.63
CA ILE A 48 -6.00 -13.46 12.57
C ILE A 48 -5.73 -13.04 11.13
N GLN A 49 -5.53 -14.00 10.21
CA GLN A 49 -5.33 -13.70 8.80
C GLN A 49 -6.55 -13.00 8.18
N ALA A 50 -7.78 -13.39 8.54
CA ALA A 50 -9.01 -12.71 8.12
C ALA A 50 -9.04 -11.23 8.57
N VAL A 51 -8.67 -10.96 9.83
CA VAL A 51 -8.56 -9.59 10.37
C VAL A 51 -7.48 -8.79 9.65
N GLN A 52 -6.30 -9.38 9.43
CA GLN A 52 -5.20 -8.73 8.71
C GLN A 52 -5.60 -8.38 7.28
N ARG A 53 -6.31 -9.28 6.59
CA ARG A 53 -6.84 -9.04 5.24
C ARG A 53 -7.81 -7.86 5.22
N LEU A 54 -8.74 -7.80 6.18
CA LEU A 54 -9.68 -6.69 6.31
C LEU A 54 -8.96 -5.36 6.57
N LEU A 55 -7.98 -5.33 7.49
CA LEU A 55 -7.16 -4.15 7.76
C LEU A 55 -6.40 -3.68 6.51
N ILE A 56 -5.76 -4.60 5.79
CA ILE A 56 -5.06 -4.31 4.54
C ILE A 56 -6.00 -3.72 3.49
N PHE A 57 -7.18 -4.33 3.32
CA PHE A 57 -8.20 -3.88 2.39
C PHE A 57 -8.67 -2.45 2.71
N LEU A 58 -8.75 -2.11 3.99
CA LEU A 58 -9.05 -0.76 4.49
C LEU A 58 -7.85 0.21 4.44
N GLY A 59 -6.67 -0.24 4.00
CA GLY A 59 -5.47 0.60 3.85
C GLY A 59 -4.59 0.70 5.10
N TYR A 60 -4.70 -0.23 6.04
CA TYR A 60 -3.85 -0.29 7.24
C TYR A 60 -2.79 -1.39 7.11
N SER A 61 -1.54 -1.02 7.36
CA SER A 61 -0.42 -1.97 7.41
C SER A 61 -0.49 -2.85 8.65
N THR A 62 -0.14 -4.12 8.51
CA THR A 62 -0.20 -5.14 9.58
C THR A 62 1.18 -5.60 10.06
N ALA A 63 2.27 -5.19 9.40
CA ALA A 63 3.62 -5.48 9.86
C ALA A 63 4.22 -4.36 10.72
N SER A 64 5.07 -4.73 11.67
CA SER A 64 5.79 -3.76 12.54
C SER A 64 6.74 -2.84 11.76
N ARG A 65 7.24 -3.29 10.61
CA ARG A 65 8.03 -2.50 9.66
C ARG A 65 7.20 -1.74 8.63
N GLY A 66 5.87 -1.74 8.78
CA GLY A 66 4.94 -0.99 7.95
C GLY A 66 4.52 -1.64 6.64
N GLY A 67 5.00 -2.85 6.35
CA GLY A 67 4.49 -3.67 5.26
C GLY A 67 3.06 -4.14 5.48
N PHE A 68 2.41 -4.49 4.37
CA PHE A 68 1.10 -5.12 4.33
C PHE A 68 1.34 -6.64 4.26
N LEU A 69 1.05 -7.35 5.34
CA LEU A 69 1.43 -8.75 5.55
C LEU A 69 0.26 -9.55 6.12
N ILE A 70 0.06 -10.75 5.58
CA ILE A 70 -0.92 -11.72 6.08
C ILE A 70 -0.10 -12.93 6.54
N ASP A 71 0.14 -13.02 7.84
CA ASP A 71 1.00 -14.05 8.45
C ASP A 71 0.34 -14.77 9.63
N GLY A 72 -0.88 -14.38 10.01
CA GLY A 72 -1.60 -15.00 11.12
C GLY A 72 -1.03 -14.65 12.49
N ASP A 73 -0.09 -13.70 12.57
CA ASP A 73 0.41 -13.15 13.83
C ASP A 73 -0.23 -11.79 14.14
N PHE A 74 -1.00 -11.74 15.22
CA PHE A 74 -1.52 -10.48 15.73
C PHE A 74 -0.46 -9.81 16.62
N GLY A 75 0.67 -9.49 15.99
CA GLY A 75 1.78 -8.79 16.61
C GLY A 75 1.59 -7.26 16.67
N ARG A 76 2.70 -6.56 16.93
CA ARG A 76 2.70 -5.09 17.13
C ARG A 76 2.22 -4.31 15.89
N GLY A 77 2.45 -4.83 14.69
CA GLY A 77 1.99 -4.20 13.45
C GLY A 77 0.47 -4.25 13.32
N THR A 78 -0.13 -5.43 13.47
CA THR A 78 -1.58 -5.63 13.49
C THR A 78 -2.23 -4.79 14.59
N ASN A 79 -1.66 -4.78 15.80
CA ASN A 79 -2.11 -3.92 16.90
C ASN A 79 -2.12 -2.43 16.53
N ARG A 80 -1.06 -1.94 15.87
CA ARG A 80 -1.03 -0.55 15.39
C ARG A 80 -2.11 -0.29 14.34
N GLY A 81 -2.35 -1.22 13.42
CA GLY A 81 -3.42 -1.09 12.42
C GLY A 81 -4.80 -0.94 13.07
N VAL A 82 -5.11 -1.80 14.05
CA VAL A 82 -6.36 -1.71 14.83
C VAL A 82 -6.44 -0.40 15.61
N ALA A 83 -5.37 0.00 16.30
CA ALA A 83 -5.32 1.24 17.05
C ALA A 83 -5.52 2.49 16.15
N GLN A 84 -4.91 2.51 14.96
CA GLN A 84 -5.10 3.56 13.96
C GLN A 84 -6.56 3.62 13.50
N PHE A 85 -7.14 2.48 13.15
CA PHE A 85 -8.55 2.40 12.75
C PHE A 85 -9.49 2.89 13.86
N GLN A 86 -9.29 2.42 15.10
CA GLN A 86 -10.12 2.82 16.24
C GLN A 86 -10.06 4.31 16.51
N MET A 87 -8.88 4.92 16.38
CA MET A 87 -8.72 6.37 16.58
C MET A 87 -9.39 7.17 15.47
N GLU A 88 -9.15 6.80 14.20
CA GLU A 88 -9.73 7.46 13.03
C GLU A 88 -11.26 7.42 13.02
N HIS A 89 -11.85 6.37 13.59
CA HIS A 89 -13.31 6.19 13.66
C HIS A 89 -13.93 6.48 15.04
N GLY A 90 -13.16 7.06 15.98
CA GLY A 90 -13.69 7.48 17.28
C GLY A 90 -14.17 6.34 18.18
N LEU A 91 -13.65 5.13 18.00
CA LEU A 91 -14.06 3.92 18.73
C LEU A 91 -13.34 3.76 20.07
N ASN A 92 -12.14 4.35 20.20
CA ASN A 92 -11.33 4.19 21.41
C ASN A 92 -10.72 5.55 21.83
N PRO A 93 -11.34 6.27 22.78
CA PRO A 93 -10.85 7.58 23.22
C PRO A 93 -9.50 7.52 23.96
N ALA A 94 -9.08 6.33 24.44
CA ALA A 94 -7.78 6.17 25.06
C ALA A 94 -6.63 6.17 24.03
N ILE A 95 -6.90 5.85 22.76
CA ILE A 95 -5.91 5.91 21.69
C ILE A 95 -5.92 7.32 21.09
N THR A 96 -4.85 8.05 21.36
CA THR A 96 -4.70 9.44 20.89
C THR A 96 -3.65 9.53 19.78
N ARG A 97 -3.66 10.64 19.04
CA ARG A 97 -2.59 10.98 18.08
C ARG A 97 -1.21 10.91 18.71
N LYS A 98 -1.05 11.36 19.95
CA LYS A 98 0.23 11.32 20.67
C LYS A 98 0.76 9.89 20.85
N ILE A 99 -0.13 8.93 21.11
CA ILE A 99 0.22 7.51 21.26
C ILE A 99 0.62 6.93 19.89
N LEU A 100 -0.15 7.24 18.84
CA LEU A 100 0.08 6.71 17.50
C LEU A 100 1.26 7.36 16.75
N CYS A 101 1.60 8.61 17.09
CA CYS A 101 2.69 9.40 16.52
C CYS A 101 3.89 9.47 17.47
N TYR A 102 4.29 8.34 18.03
CA TYR A 102 5.40 8.26 18.97
C TYR A 102 6.73 8.71 18.33
N ASP A 103 7.60 9.32 19.15
CA ASP A 103 8.91 9.77 18.71
C ASP A 103 9.76 8.60 18.21
N CYS A 104 10.14 8.66 16.94
CA CYS A 104 10.95 7.65 16.31
C CYS A 104 11.74 8.19 15.11
N THR A 105 12.72 7.40 14.70
CA THR A 105 13.46 7.54 13.46
C THR A 105 13.17 6.34 12.56
N TRP A 106 13.57 6.41 11.29
CA TRP A 106 13.47 5.27 10.37
C TRP A 106 14.07 3.98 10.96
N SER A 107 15.22 4.07 11.64
CA SER A 107 15.93 2.89 12.17
C SER A 107 15.26 2.27 13.41
N ASN A 108 14.54 3.06 14.23
CA ASN A 108 14.01 2.59 15.50
C ASN A 108 12.47 2.47 15.56
N ALA A 109 11.75 2.92 14.53
CA ALA A 109 10.29 2.97 14.52
C ALA A 109 9.62 1.63 14.87
N HIS A 110 10.10 0.52 14.32
CA HIS A 110 9.56 -0.83 14.56
C HIS A 110 9.83 -1.38 15.97
N HIS A 111 10.82 -0.84 16.67
CA HIS A 111 11.07 -1.14 18.08
C HIS A 111 10.23 -0.25 18.99
N ARG A 112 10.12 1.05 18.66
CA ARG A 112 9.37 2.05 19.44
C ARG A 112 7.85 1.90 19.37
N ILE A 113 7.34 1.06 18.48
CA ILE A 113 5.92 0.70 18.36
C ILE A 113 5.32 0.13 19.65
N THR A 114 6.14 -0.37 20.59
CA THR A 114 5.72 -0.85 21.92
C THR A 114 5.09 0.24 22.80
N THR A 115 5.19 1.51 22.39
CA THR A 115 4.51 2.63 23.03
C THR A 115 3.00 2.63 22.78
N ILE A 116 2.53 1.93 21.74
CA ILE A 116 1.09 1.74 21.47
C ILE A 116 0.60 0.62 22.40
N PRO A 117 -0.39 0.88 23.27
CA PRO A 117 -0.95 -0.16 24.13
C PRO A 117 -1.65 -1.24 23.30
N ASP A 118 -1.78 -2.44 23.86
CA ASP A 118 -2.54 -3.49 23.21
C ASP A 118 -4.01 -3.08 23.12
N THR A 119 -4.56 -3.13 21.91
CA THR A 119 -5.95 -2.80 21.57
C THR A 119 -6.75 -4.07 21.40
N LEU A 120 -7.99 -4.04 21.88
CA LEU A 120 -8.93 -5.13 21.67
C LEU A 120 -9.59 -4.98 20.30
N LEU A 121 -9.68 -6.08 19.56
CA LEU A 121 -10.60 -6.18 18.43
C LEU A 121 -11.96 -6.64 18.97
N ASP A 122 -12.77 -5.68 19.40
CA ASP A 122 -14.11 -5.92 19.93
C ASP A 122 -15.19 -5.88 18.84
N ILE A 123 -16.42 -6.24 19.23
CA ILE A 123 -17.58 -6.23 18.31
C ILE A 123 -17.80 -4.84 17.67
N PRO A 124 -17.80 -3.72 18.41
CA PRO A 124 -17.93 -2.39 17.80
C PRO A 124 -16.86 -2.09 16.75
N THR A 125 -15.61 -2.47 17.01
CA THR A 125 -14.52 -2.28 16.05
C THR A 125 -14.73 -3.11 14.80
N LEU A 126 -15.06 -4.40 14.93
CA LEU A 126 -15.30 -5.27 13.78
C LEU A 126 -16.53 -4.81 12.99
N GLU A 127 -17.63 -4.44 13.65
CA GLU A 127 -18.84 -3.90 12.99
C GLU A 127 -18.50 -2.65 12.17
N LYS A 128 -17.72 -1.73 12.74
CA LYS A 128 -17.30 -0.51 12.02
C LYS A 128 -16.36 -0.83 10.86
N MET A 129 -15.41 -1.76 11.01
CA MET A 129 -14.53 -2.18 9.90
C MET A 129 -15.32 -2.73 8.72
N LEU A 130 -16.31 -3.58 8.99
CA LEU A 130 -17.17 -4.17 7.96
C LEU A 130 -18.02 -3.09 7.26
N ALA A 131 -18.61 -2.17 8.02
CA ALA A 131 -19.40 -1.08 7.47
C ALA A 131 -18.55 -0.14 6.59
N VAL A 132 -17.34 0.22 7.04
CA VAL A 132 -16.41 1.04 6.25
C VAL A 132 -15.94 0.30 5.00
N ALA A 133 -15.74 -1.02 5.08
CA ALA A 133 -15.39 -1.81 3.91
C ALA A 133 -16.52 -1.80 2.86
N GLN A 134 -17.78 -1.98 3.26
CA GLN A 134 -18.93 -1.88 2.35
C GLN A 134 -19.06 -0.49 1.72
N GLU A 135 -18.96 0.56 2.54
CA GLU A 135 -18.98 1.95 2.07
C GLU A 135 -17.84 2.24 1.09
N ASN A 136 -16.63 1.75 1.36
CA ASN A 136 -15.50 1.94 0.47
C ASN A 136 -15.67 1.19 -0.85
N ILE A 137 -16.27 0.00 -0.84
CA ILE A 137 -16.60 -0.74 -2.07
C ILE A 137 -17.58 0.05 -2.92
N GLU A 138 -18.66 0.55 -2.32
CA GLU A 138 -19.71 1.30 -3.02
C GLU A 138 -19.19 2.61 -3.62
N ASN A 139 -18.32 3.30 -2.89
CA ASN A 139 -17.75 4.58 -3.31
C ASN A 139 -16.43 4.48 -4.06
N LYS A 140 -15.94 3.26 -4.35
CA LYS A 140 -14.62 3.01 -4.97
C LYS A 140 -13.45 3.65 -4.19
N HIS A 141 -13.58 3.77 -2.88
CA HIS A 141 -12.53 4.25 -1.97
C HIS A 141 -11.59 3.10 -1.55
N LEU A 142 -11.19 2.28 -2.51
CA LEU A 142 -10.32 1.12 -2.32
C LEU A 142 -8.96 1.38 -2.95
N SER A 143 -7.94 0.65 -2.52
CA SER A 143 -6.68 0.59 -3.27
C SER A 143 -7.00 0.26 -4.73
N CYS A 144 -6.44 1.03 -5.67
CA CYS A 144 -6.68 0.87 -7.11
C CYS A 144 -8.08 1.28 -7.60
N GLY A 145 -8.94 1.88 -6.78
CA GLY A 145 -10.24 2.42 -7.19
C GLY A 145 -11.23 1.39 -7.76
N ASP A 146 -10.92 0.10 -7.60
CA ASP A 146 -11.65 -1.01 -8.19
C ASP A 146 -11.60 -2.22 -7.25
N PHE A 147 -12.75 -2.88 -7.08
CA PHE A 147 -12.88 -3.97 -6.12
C PHE A 147 -12.14 -5.24 -6.58
N ASP A 148 -12.28 -5.63 -7.84
CA ASP A 148 -11.68 -6.85 -8.36
C ASP A 148 -10.16 -6.71 -8.39
N GLU A 149 -9.65 -5.53 -8.75
CA GLU A 149 -8.23 -5.23 -8.64
C GLU A 149 -7.75 -5.26 -7.18
N ALA A 150 -8.49 -4.67 -6.23
CA ALA A 150 -8.13 -4.71 -4.81
C ALA A 150 -8.05 -6.15 -4.27
N ILE A 151 -9.00 -7.02 -4.64
CA ILE A 151 -8.98 -8.44 -4.28
C ILE A 151 -7.81 -9.17 -4.94
N PHE A 152 -7.56 -8.90 -6.23
CA PHE A 152 -6.40 -9.47 -6.94
C PHE A 152 -5.08 -9.14 -6.23
N GLN A 153 -4.89 -7.88 -5.85
CA GLN A 153 -3.68 -7.42 -5.16
C GLN A 153 -3.57 -8.02 -3.75
N LEU A 154 -4.67 -8.06 -2.99
CA LEU A 154 -4.74 -8.69 -1.67
C LEU A 154 -4.33 -10.18 -1.73
N ASN A 155 -4.82 -10.91 -2.73
CA ASN A 155 -4.48 -12.32 -2.93
C ASN A 155 -3.04 -12.52 -3.39
N SER A 156 -2.52 -11.60 -4.20
CA SER A 156 -1.11 -11.62 -4.63
C SER A 156 -0.15 -11.37 -3.47
N ILE A 157 -0.51 -10.46 -2.53
CA ILE A 157 0.23 -10.25 -1.27
C ILE A 157 0.27 -11.53 -0.44
N HIS A 158 -0.88 -12.22 -0.28
CA HIS A 158 -0.95 -13.49 0.45
C HIS A 158 -0.03 -14.55 -0.18
N ARG A 159 -0.14 -14.76 -1.49
CA ARG A 159 0.62 -15.77 -2.23
C ARG A 159 2.10 -15.46 -2.41
N ARG A 160 2.51 -14.20 -2.18
CA ARG A 160 3.84 -13.68 -2.52
C ARG A 160 4.22 -13.94 -3.98
N SER A 161 3.23 -13.87 -4.87
CA SER A 161 3.43 -14.09 -6.31
C SER A 161 3.84 -12.78 -6.97
N PHE A 162 4.92 -12.79 -7.75
CA PHE A 162 5.44 -11.61 -8.45
C PHE A 162 5.52 -11.88 -9.94
N PHE A 163 5.39 -10.83 -10.74
CA PHE A 163 5.35 -10.95 -12.19
C PHE A 163 6.74 -10.87 -12.83
N THR A 164 6.92 -11.65 -13.89
CA THR A 164 7.98 -11.49 -14.89
C THR A 164 7.78 -10.21 -15.71
N CYS A 165 8.79 -9.77 -16.46
CA CYS A 165 8.63 -8.60 -17.33
C CYS A 165 7.55 -8.82 -18.40
N LYS A 166 7.41 -10.04 -18.94
CA LYS A 166 6.36 -10.35 -19.92
C LYS A 166 4.95 -10.21 -19.34
N GLU A 167 4.73 -10.70 -18.12
CA GLU A 167 3.43 -10.58 -17.43
C GLU A 167 3.11 -9.12 -17.09
N ILE A 168 4.10 -8.34 -16.63
CA ILE A 168 3.93 -6.90 -16.39
C ILE A 168 3.55 -6.17 -17.69
N ALA A 169 4.28 -6.43 -18.79
CA ALA A 169 3.97 -5.82 -20.08
C ALA A 169 2.57 -6.22 -20.56
N GLY A 170 2.23 -7.51 -20.51
CA GLY A 170 0.92 -8.01 -20.94
C GLY A 170 -0.24 -7.41 -20.14
N ARG A 171 -0.04 -7.13 -18.85
CA ARG A 171 -1.08 -6.57 -17.98
C ARG A 171 -1.19 -5.05 -18.05
N TYR A 172 -0.06 -4.34 -18.12
CA TYR A 172 -0.04 -2.89 -17.87
C TYR A 172 0.32 -2.05 -19.10
N MET A 173 0.62 -2.65 -20.27
CA MET A 173 1.01 -1.86 -21.45
C MET A 173 -0.06 -0.85 -21.86
N GLU A 174 -1.33 -1.24 -21.89
CA GLU A 174 -2.42 -0.32 -22.26
C GLU A 174 -2.47 0.90 -21.33
N ALA A 175 -2.33 0.69 -20.01
CA ALA A 175 -2.25 1.75 -19.02
C ALA A 175 -1.02 2.65 -19.23
N VAL A 176 0.12 2.05 -19.57
CA VAL A 176 1.37 2.76 -19.89
C VAL A 176 1.22 3.64 -21.13
N GLU A 177 0.61 3.13 -22.20
CA GLU A 177 0.38 3.88 -23.44
C GLU A 177 -0.54 5.08 -23.19
N LYS A 178 -1.63 4.88 -22.44
CA LYS A 178 -2.53 5.96 -22.00
C LYS A 178 -1.77 7.01 -21.19
N ALA A 179 -0.96 6.60 -20.23
CA ALA A 179 -0.18 7.50 -19.38
C ALA A 179 0.85 8.30 -20.19
N VAL A 180 1.61 7.65 -21.09
CA VAL A 180 2.59 8.33 -21.95
C VAL A 180 1.92 9.34 -22.87
N LYS A 181 0.79 8.96 -23.50
CA LYS A 181 0.00 9.88 -24.32
C LYS A 181 -0.46 11.09 -23.51
N ARG A 182 -1.02 10.86 -22.31
CA ARG A 182 -1.50 11.93 -21.43
C ARG A 182 -0.36 12.87 -20.98
N LEU A 183 0.81 12.33 -20.63
CA LEU A 183 1.99 13.13 -20.28
C LEU A 183 2.44 14.01 -21.45
N LYS A 184 2.35 13.49 -22.68
CA LYS A 184 2.65 14.27 -23.87
C LYS A 184 1.65 15.39 -24.10
N ASP A 185 0.36 15.07 -24.02
CA ASP A 185 -0.73 15.99 -24.32
C ASP A 185 -0.86 17.10 -23.26
N GLU A 186 -0.80 16.75 -21.98
CA GLU A 186 -1.03 17.70 -20.88
C GLU A 186 0.23 18.44 -20.42
N LYS A 187 1.41 17.80 -20.53
CA LYS A 187 2.66 18.34 -19.98
C LYS A 187 3.74 18.55 -21.04
N GLY A 188 3.52 18.11 -22.28
CA GLY A 188 4.54 18.15 -23.34
C GLY A 188 5.68 17.16 -23.15
N PHE A 189 5.61 16.26 -22.17
CA PHE A 189 6.70 15.36 -21.81
C PHE A 189 6.66 14.10 -22.69
N THR A 190 7.76 13.84 -23.40
CA THR A 190 7.96 12.57 -24.11
C THR A 190 8.56 11.56 -23.15
N VAL A 191 7.92 10.41 -22.99
CA VAL A 191 8.40 9.31 -22.14
C VAL A 191 8.37 8.02 -22.96
N ASN A 192 9.46 7.25 -22.93
CA ASN A 192 9.48 5.91 -23.49
C ASN A 192 8.72 4.95 -22.55
N PRO A 193 7.72 4.21 -23.03
CA PRO A 193 6.93 3.24 -22.24
C PRO A 193 7.75 2.28 -21.38
N ILE A 194 8.92 1.84 -21.88
CA ILE A 194 9.80 0.89 -21.20
C ILE A 194 10.26 1.44 -19.84
N TRP A 195 10.42 2.75 -19.68
CA TRP A 195 10.80 3.33 -18.40
C TRP A 195 9.71 3.14 -17.33
N LEU A 196 8.43 3.29 -17.68
CA LEU A 196 7.36 3.09 -16.71
C LEU A 196 7.29 1.62 -16.29
N LEU A 197 7.35 0.69 -17.25
CA LEU A 197 7.38 -0.75 -16.97
C LEU A 197 8.58 -1.17 -16.13
N THR A 198 9.75 -0.58 -16.40
CA THR A 198 10.99 -0.81 -15.65
C THR A 198 10.84 -0.39 -14.19
N ILE A 199 10.25 0.79 -13.93
CA ILE A 199 9.99 1.26 -12.57
C ILE A 199 8.98 0.34 -11.86
N MET A 200 7.90 -0.07 -12.53
CA MET A 200 6.94 -1.03 -11.94
C MET A 200 7.61 -2.35 -11.55
N LYS A 201 8.48 -2.89 -12.43
CA LYS A 201 9.24 -4.11 -12.14
C LYS A 201 10.16 -3.92 -10.93
N GLN A 202 10.86 -2.79 -10.88
CA GLN A 202 11.82 -2.47 -9.83
C GLN A 202 11.16 -2.32 -8.45
N GLU A 203 10.06 -1.57 -8.38
CA GLU A 203 9.46 -1.16 -7.10
C GLU A 203 8.52 -2.25 -6.54
N THR A 204 7.72 -2.87 -7.40
CA THR A 204 6.64 -3.76 -6.97
C THR A 204 6.68 -5.14 -7.57
N ALA A 205 7.49 -5.36 -8.61
CA ALA A 205 7.43 -6.56 -9.43
C ALA A 205 6.01 -6.87 -9.93
N GLY A 206 5.23 -5.82 -10.24
CA GLY A 206 3.88 -5.92 -10.79
C GLY A 206 2.75 -6.10 -9.77
N VAL A 207 3.04 -6.12 -8.47
CA VAL A 207 2.03 -6.29 -7.42
C VAL A 207 1.98 -5.08 -6.49
N ILE A 208 0.85 -4.39 -6.50
CA ILE A 208 0.61 -3.19 -5.70
C ILE A 208 0.56 -3.58 -4.22
N ARG A 209 1.58 -3.16 -3.49
CA ARG A 209 1.77 -3.42 -2.07
C ARG A 209 2.12 -2.12 -1.36
N PRO A 210 1.16 -1.40 -0.79
CA PRO A 210 1.47 -0.18 -0.06
C PRO A 210 2.44 -0.47 1.09
N ARG A 211 3.19 0.53 1.51
CA ARG A 211 4.06 0.43 2.66
C ARG A 211 3.96 1.68 3.50
N PHE A 212 3.64 1.51 4.76
CA PHE A 212 3.56 2.58 5.74
C PHE A 212 4.91 2.86 6.39
N GLU A 213 5.24 4.13 6.59
CA GLU A 213 6.47 4.57 7.23
C GLU A 213 6.14 5.39 8.48
N GLN A 214 6.19 4.75 9.64
CA GLN A 214 5.82 5.37 10.92
C GLN A 214 6.57 6.67 11.20
N HIS A 215 7.87 6.73 10.88
CA HIS A 215 8.68 7.91 11.14
C HIS A 215 8.25 9.11 10.27
N TYR A 216 7.60 8.87 9.12
CA TYR A 216 6.91 9.95 8.38
C TYR A 216 5.66 10.39 9.14
N LEU A 217 4.83 9.47 9.63
CA LEU A 217 3.61 9.82 10.35
C LEU A 217 3.92 10.69 11.58
N SER A 218 4.88 10.26 12.40
CA SER A 218 5.27 11.00 13.59
C SER A 218 5.84 12.38 13.25
N ARG A 219 6.72 12.47 12.23
CA ARG A 219 7.29 13.75 11.77
C ARG A 219 6.21 14.69 11.21
N LEU A 220 5.32 14.18 10.38
CA LEU A 220 4.27 14.95 9.73
C LEU A 220 3.26 15.48 10.75
N ASN A 221 2.84 14.64 11.71
CA ASN A 221 1.96 15.07 12.80
C ASN A 221 2.61 16.13 13.69
N ALA A 222 3.92 16.05 13.92
CA ALA A 222 4.65 17.08 14.68
C ALA A 222 4.72 18.42 13.92
N ALA A 223 4.83 18.37 12.59
CA ALA A 223 4.88 19.57 11.73
C ALA A 223 3.50 20.19 11.49
N ASP A 224 2.47 19.36 11.34
CA ASP A 224 1.11 19.76 10.98
C ASP A 224 0.08 18.94 11.76
N GLY A 225 -0.11 19.31 13.02
CA GLY A 225 -1.05 18.64 13.93
C GLY A 225 -2.52 18.95 13.67
N GLN A 226 -2.86 19.77 12.67
CA GLN A 226 -4.23 20.18 12.35
C GLN A 226 -4.80 19.41 11.15
N GLU A 227 -3.94 18.97 10.22
CA GLU A 227 -4.32 18.09 9.12
C GLU A 227 -5.07 16.84 9.61
N ALA A 228 -5.99 16.30 8.81
CA ALA A 228 -6.72 15.08 9.15
C ALA A 228 -5.77 13.88 9.30
N PHE A 229 -6.03 12.99 10.27
CA PHE A 229 -5.05 11.94 10.61
C PHE A 229 -4.93 10.87 9.54
N ASP A 230 -6.03 10.52 8.91
CA ASP A 230 -6.06 9.60 7.78
C ASP A 230 -5.22 10.16 6.62
N GLU A 231 -5.33 11.46 6.29
CA GLU A 231 -4.48 12.08 5.27
C GLU A 231 -2.99 12.06 5.68
N LEU A 232 -2.64 12.34 6.94
CA LEU A 232 -1.26 12.17 7.42
C LEU A 232 -0.77 10.71 7.30
N ARG A 233 -1.63 9.73 7.59
CA ARG A 233 -1.33 8.31 7.41
C ARG A 233 -1.08 7.99 5.93
N TYR A 234 -1.92 8.46 5.02
CA TYR A 234 -1.72 8.29 3.58
C TYR A 234 -0.45 8.98 3.08
N ARG A 235 -0.14 10.20 3.56
CA ARG A 235 1.13 10.88 3.25
C ARG A 235 2.36 10.09 3.71
N SER A 236 2.18 9.25 4.73
CA SER A 236 3.20 8.37 5.29
C SER A 236 3.24 6.99 4.66
N MET A 237 2.57 6.78 3.52
CA MET A 237 2.55 5.50 2.80
C MET A 237 3.11 5.66 1.39
N SER A 238 3.84 4.67 0.90
CA SER A 238 4.12 4.53 -0.54
C SER A 238 2.99 3.80 -1.25
N PHE A 239 2.63 4.28 -2.45
CA PHE A 239 1.48 3.80 -3.21
C PHE A 239 1.83 3.23 -4.57
N GLY A 240 0.95 2.33 -5.02
CA GLY A 240 0.88 1.85 -6.38
C GLY A 240 2.10 1.09 -6.88
N LEU A 241 2.10 0.86 -8.20
CA LEU A 241 3.13 0.08 -8.89
C LEU A 241 4.53 0.72 -8.82
N GLY A 242 4.59 2.04 -8.63
CA GLY A 242 5.85 2.79 -8.51
C GLY A 242 6.28 3.11 -7.09
N GLN A 243 5.56 2.65 -6.05
CA GLN A 243 5.91 2.93 -4.64
C GLN A 243 6.20 4.41 -4.33
N ILE A 244 5.41 5.33 -4.90
CA ILE A 244 5.61 6.76 -4.65
C ILE A 244 5.10 7.08 -3.25
N MET A 245 5.98 7.62 -2.38
CA MET A 245 5.59 8.09 -1.05
C MET A 245 4.52 9.17 -1.14
N GLY A 246 3.46 9.05 -0.35
CA GLY A 246 2.28 9.90 -0.36
C GLY A 246 2.59 11.37 -0.10
N GLU A 247 3.64 11.69 0.68
CA GLU A 247 4.12 13.07 0.85
C GLU A 247 4.49 13.75 -0.49
N ASN A 248 4.76 12.97 -1.54
CA ASN A 248 5.04 13.49 -2.89
C ASN A 248 3.79 13.62 -3.78
N PHE A 249 2.57 13.60 -3.24
CA PHE A 249 1.33 13.64 -4.03
C PHE A 249 1.28 14.80 -5.04
N GLN A 250 1.75 15.99 -4.67
CA GLN A 250 1.82 17.14 -5.57
C GLN A 250 2.77 16.90 -6.75
N LYS A 251 3.93 16.27 -6.51
CA LYS A 251 4.89 15.91 -7.59
C LYS A 251 4.33 14.82 -8.49
N ALA A 252 3.54 13.91 -7.92
CA ALA A 252 2.82 12.89 -8.66
C ALA A 252 1.69 13.48 -9.51
N GLY A 253 1.22 14.70 -9.20
CA GLY A 253 0.11 15.36 -9.88
C GLY A 253 -1.26 15.04 -9.28
N ALA A 254 -1.30 14.43 -8.09
CA ALA A 254 -2.52 14.11 -7.37
C ALA A 254 -2.96 15.29 -6.47
N PRO A 255 -4.26 15.41 -6.13
CA PRO A 255 -4.75 16.45 -5.24
C PRO A 255 -4.47 16.18 -3.75
N SER A 256 -4.34 14.91 -3.36
CA SER A 256 -3.99 14.49 -1.99
C SER A 256 -3.35 13.10 -1.98
N ALA A 257 -2.74 12.71 -0.86
CA ALA A 257 -2.20 11.36 -0.69
C ALA A 257 -3.33 10.31 -0.63
N ARG A 258 -4.47 10.61 0.02
CA ARG A 258 -5.66 9.75 -0.05
C ARG A 258 -6.11 9.51 -1.48
N SER A 259 -6.07 10.54 -2.32
CA SER A 259 -6.44 10.42 -3.74
C SER A 259 -5.49 9.51 -4.51
N MET A 260 -4.20 9.52 -4.19
CA MET A 260 -3.25 8.56 -4.77
C MET A 260 -3.59 7.11 -4.41
N PHE A 261 -3.96 6.85 -3.15
CA PHE A 261 -4.30 5.50 -2.68
C PHE A 261 -5.50 4.92 -3.44
N ILE A 262 -6.56 5.72 -3.61
CA ILE A 262 -7.80 5.28 -4.26
C ILE A 262 -7.79 5.37 -5.79
N SER A 263 -6.70 5.87 -6.37
CA SER A 263 -6.62 6.07 -7.82
C SER A 263 -6.62 4.75 -8.58
N PRO A 264 -7.36 4.64 -9.70
CA PRO A 264 -7.28 3.51 -10.62
C PRO A 264 -5.85 3.21 -11.09
N VAL A 265 -5.59 1.98 -11.53
CA VAL A 265 -4.27 1.56 -12.03
C VAL A 265 -3.74 2.53 -13.10
N ASP A 266 -4.55 2.89 -14.10
CA ASP A 266 -4.16 3.83 -15.17
C ASP A 266 -3.63 5.17 -14.59
N GLU A 267 -4.31 5.69 -13.57
CA GLU A 267 -3.91 6.93 -12.90
C GLU A 267 -2.64 6.75 -12.07
N GLN A 268 -2.49 5.61 -11.39
CA GLN A 268 -1.24 5.28 -10.68
C GLN A 268 -0.06 5.15 -11.65
N VAL A 269 -0.24 4.59 -12.84
CA VAL A 269 0.79 4.54 -13.89
C VAL A 269 1.15 5.95 -14.37
N PHE A 270 0.16 6.83 -14.52
CA PHE A 270 0.40 8.24 -14.84
C PHE A 270 1.23 8.96 -13.76
N TYR A 271 0.96 8.69 -12.47
CA TYR A 271 1.76 9.22 -11.36
C TYR A 271 3.23 8.81 -11.43
N ILE A 272 3.54 7.58 -11.87
CA ILE A 272 4.93 7.13 -12.10
C ILE A 272 5.61 8.04 -13.13
N GLY A 273 4.95 8.31 -14.24
CA GLY A 273 5.50 9.18 -15.27
C GLY A 273 5.68 10.63 -14.80
N CYS A 274 4.72 11.18 -14.07
CA CYS A 274 4.86 12.51 -13.46
C CYS A 274 6.05 12.58 -12.50
N PHE A 275 6.18 11.60 -11.61
CA PHE A 275 7.26 11.55 -10.64
C PHE A 275 8.63 11.32 -11.30
N LEU A 276 8.73 10.40 -12.26
CA LEU A 276 9.95 10.14 -13.03
C LEU A 276 10.42 11.38 -13.81
N THR A 277 9.49 12.19 -14.33
CA THR A 277 9.80 13.38 -15.14
C THR A 277 9.84 14.69 -14.34
N ALA A 278 9.80 14.60 -13.01
CA ALA A 278 9.78 15.76 -12.12
C ALA A 278 11.04 16.64 -12.23
N SER A 279 12.20 16.06 -12.54
CA SER A 279 13.44 16.81 -12.77
C SER A 279 13.79 16.91 -14.26
N PRO A 280 14.44 18.01 -14.73
CA PRO A 280 14.89 18.11 -16.11
C PRO A 280 15.83 16.98 -16.55
N ALA A 281 16.72 16.54 -15.65
CA ALA A 281 17.69 15.48 -15.93
C ALA A 281 16.98 14.14 -16.18
N THR A 282 16.11 13.70 -15.27
CA THR A 282 15.36 12.45 -15.42
C THR A 282 14.35 12.52 -16.56
N ARG A 283 13.77 13.69 -16.85
CA ARG A 283 12.89 13.90 -18.00
C ARG A 283 13.60 13.67 -19.33
N ALA A 284 14.81 14.21 -19.50
CA ALA A 284 15.60 13.98 -20.71
C ALA A 284 15.96 12.51 -20.89
N ILE A 285 16.23 11.80 -19.79
CA ILE A 285 16.53 10.37 -19.78
C ILE A 285 15.29 9.53 -20.10
N ALA A 286 14.14 9.87 -19.53
CA ALA A 286 12.88 9.15 -19.72
C ALA A 286 12.42 9.12 -21.18
N ALA A 287 12.87 10.08 -22.02
CA ALA A 287 12.60 10.09 -23.45
C ALA A 287 13.50 9.14 -24.26
N LYS A 288 14.62 8.66 -23.71
CA LYS A 288 15.62 7.87 -24.44
C LYS A 288 15.14 6.44 -24.67
N ALA A 289 15.26 5.94 -25.91
CA ALA A 289 15.10 4.52 -26.23
C ALA A 289 16.37 3.69 -25.92
N ASN A 290 17.54 4.33 -25.95
CA ASN A 290 18.84 3.70 -25.70
C ASN A 290 19.59 4.47 -24.60
N PRO A 291 19.19 4.31 -23.33
CA PRO A 291 19.92 4.90 -22.21
C PRO A 291 21.29 4.26 -22.00
N THR A 292 22.21 5.04 -21.42
CA THR A 292 23.55 4.63 -21.02
C THR A 292 23.58 4.18 -19.56
N SER A 293 24.64 3.51 -19.12
CA SER A 293 24.81 3.15 -17.70
C SER A 293 24.84 4.38 -16.76
N SER A 294 25.26 5.55 -17.25
CA SER A 294 25.17 6.81 -16.50
C SER A 294 23.72 7.25 -16.31
N ASP A 295 22.87 7.10 -17.33
CA ASP A 295 21.45 7.44 -17.26
C ASP A 295 20.72 6.60 -16.20
N PHE A 296 21.01 5.30 -16.12
CA PHE A 296 20.45 4.41 -15.10
C PHE A 296 20.84 4.80 -13.67
N ARG A 297 22.08 5.26 -13.47
CA ARG A 297 22.52 5.80 -12.16
C ARG A 297 21.75 7.06 -11.79
N THR A 298 21.56 7.98 -12.74
CA THR A 298 20.78 9.20 -12.51
C THR A 298 19.33 8.89 -12.13
N VAL A 299 18.67 7.97 -12.85
CA VAL A 299 17.30 7.55 -12.53
C VAL A 299 17.24 6.87 -11.16
N ALA A 300 18.10 5.89 -10.90
CA ALA A 300 18.13 5.16 -9.62
C ALA A 300 18.37 6.09 -8.42
N ARG A 301 19.30 7.05 -8.54
CA ARG A 301 19.56 8.04 -7.49
C ARG A 301 18.35 8.94 -7.24
N SER A 302 17.70 9.39 -8.31
CA SER A 302 16.54 10.27 -8.21
C SER A 302 15.33 9.58 -7.63
N TYR A 303 15.13 8.29 -7.96
CA TYR A 303 13.93 7.54 -7.57
C TYR A 303 14.09 6.86 -6.21
N ASN A 304 15.22 6.18 -5.98
CA ASN A 304 15.46 5.38 -4.78
C ASN A 304 16.33 6.11 -3.72
N GLY A 305 16.85 7.29 -4.04
CA GLY A 305 17.62 8.11 -3.12
C GLY A 305 19.12 7.79 -3.08
N PRO A 306 19.87 8.40 -2.14
CA PRO A 306 21.34 8.40 -2.15
C PRO A 306 21.97 7.02 -1.90
N ALA A 307 21.25 6.09 -1.27
CA ALA A 307 21.73 4.74 -0.99
C ALA A 307 21.62 3.77 -2.19
N TYR A 308 21.20 4.25 -3.37
CA TYR A 308 20.90 3.39 -4.52
C TYR A 308 22.07 2.50 -4.98
N GLU A 309 23.32 2.94 -4.80
CA GLU A 309 24.50 2.15 -5.19
C GLU A 309 24.72 0.96 -4.26
N ALA A 310 24.57 1.15 -2.95
CA ALA A 310 24.68 0.08 -1.96
C ALA A 310 23.65 -1.04 -2.20
N HIS A 311 22.49 -0.68 -2.77
CA HIS A 311 21.42 -1.61 -3.14
C HIS A 311 21.45 -2.04 -4.62
N ARG A 312 22.44 -1.59 -5.41
CA ARG A 312 22.62 -1.90 -6.84
C ARG A 312 21.35 -1.66 -7.68
N TYR A 313 20.56 -0.65 -7.31
CA TYR A 313 19.30 -0.36 -8.02
C TYR A 313 19.53 0.04 -9.48
N HIS A 314 20.60 0.78 -9.77
CA HIS A 314 20.96 1.16 -11.13
C HIS A 314 21.22 -0.05 -12.04
N GLU A 315 21.87 -1.09 -11.54
CA GLU A 315 22.11 -2.32 -12.30
C GLU A 315 20.83 -3.13 -12.52
N SER A 316 19.96 -3.16 -11.50
CA SER A 316 18.68 -3.86 -11.59
C SER A 316 17.77 -3.19 -12.63
N ILE A 317 17.63 -1.86 -12.56
CA ILE A 317 16.87 -1.05 -13.52
C ILE A 317 17.42 -1.24 -14.94
N GLU A 318 18.75 -1.23 -15.13
CA GLU A 318 19.39 -1.50 -16.43
C GLU A 318 19.07 -2.91 -16.95
N GLY A 319 19.07 -3.91 -16.06
CA GLY A 319 18.66 -5.28 -16.35
C GLY A 319 17.22 -5.37 -16.85
N TRP A 320 16.27 -4.83 -16.09
CA TRP A 320 14.84 -4.86 -16.44
C TRP A 320 14.54 -4.09 -17.72
N HIS A 321 15.12 -2.89 -17.89
CA HIS A 321 14.93 -2.08 -19.08
C HIS A 321 15.40 -2.82 -20.34
N ARG A 322 16.53 -3.52 -20.26
CA ARG A 322 17.04 -4.34 -21.37
C ARG A 322 16.14 -5.55 -21.64
N GLU A 323 15.61 -6.19 -20.61
CA GLU A 323 14.68 -7.31 -20.75
C GLU A 323 13.40 -6.87 -21.48
N PHE A 324 12.74 -5.80 -21.05
CA PHE A 324 11.56 -5.25 -21.74
C PHE A 324 11.84 -4.90 -23.19
N ARG A 325 12.98 -4.25 -23.48
CA ARG A 325 13.38 -3.90 -24.85
C ARG A 325 13.62 -5.13 -25.75
N SER A 326 13.86 -6.32 -25.18
CA SER A 326 14.15 -7.50 -25.99
C SER A 326 12.91 -8.10 -26.68
N PHE A 327 11.70 -7.72 -26.25
CA PHE A 327 10.45 -8.29 -26.78
C PHE A 327 9.34 -7.28 -27.07
N LEU A 328 9.59 -5.98 -26.88
CA LEU A 328 8.69 -4.87 -27.22
C LEU A 328 9.25 -4.09 -28.41
#